data_AF-A0A3M1ARW6-F1
#
_entry.id   AF-A0A3M1ARW6-F1
#
_cell.length_a   1.000
_cell.length_b   1.000
_cell.length_c   1.000
_cell.angle_alpha   90.00
_cell.angle_beta   90.00
_cell.angle_gamma   90.00
#
_symmetry.space_group_name_H-M   'P 1'
#
loop_
_entity.id
_entity.type
_entity.pdbx_description
1 polymer ?
#
loop_
_entity_poly.entity_id
_entity_poly.type
_entity_poly.pdbx_seq_one_letter_code
_entity_poly.pdbx_strand_id
1 'polypeptide(L)'
;MGIRDLRLVETFRSPDTRELATHWIETHLPPGSRILVESNGNYGPTVREEIFQPVPLEFHPTRRAPTVSDLLAGEIDAVVTTELYRPLDDGRFSAMLDHTPCIQEIQRFPGPYLPELFRNPEIRVYAVDRICLATTDPPGTETNRHGSGADPLGLGKKEGYEKNASFVPFRASKKVEIR
;
A
#
# COMPACT_ATOMS: atom_id res chain seq x y z
N MET A 1 42.41 7.22 24.97
CA MET A 1 41.75 8.04 23.93
C MET A 1 41.39 7.12 22.78
N GLY A 2 40.13 6.70 22.67
CA GLY A 2 39.65 5.91 21.55
C GLY A 2 38.64 6.76 20.79
N ILE A 3 39.01 7.20 19.59
CA ILE A 3 38.12 7.90 18.67
C ILE A 3 37.18 6.83 18.10
N ARG A 4 36.13 6.49 18.87
CA ARG A 4 35.00 5.72 18.36
C ARG A 4 34.11 6.69 17.60
N ASP A 5 34.34 6.74 16.29
CA ASP A 5 33.30 6.75 15.27
C ASP A 5 32.13 7.73 15.46
N LEU A 6 32.44 9.01 15.68
CA LEU A 6 31.44 10.09 15.69
C LEU A 6 30.82 10.37 14.31
N ARG A 7 31.33 9.75 13.23
CA ARG A 7 30.84 9.97 11.86
C ARG A 7 29.61 9.13 11.49
N LEU A 8 29.30 8.09 12.27
CA LEU A 8 28.02 7.38 12.13
C LEU A 8 26.87 8.11 12.85
N VAL A 9 27.18 9.05 13.77
CA VAL A 9 26.18 9.79 14.56
C VAL A 9 25.75 11.08 13.87
N GLU A 10 26.56 11.64 12.96
CA GLU A 10 26.25 12.92 12.30
C GLU A 10 25.44 12.79 11.00
N THR A 11 25.19 11.58 10.50
CA THR A 11 24.31 11.34 9.34
C THR A 11 22.82 11.50 9.68
N PHE A 12 22.47 11.74 10.96
CA PHE A 12 21.10 11.86 11.47
C PHE A 12 20.62 13.32 11.62
N ARG A 13 20.96 14.21 10.68
CA ARG A 13 20.39 15.58 10.65
C ARG A 13 19.09 15.70 9.85
N SER A 14 18.67 14.66 9.15
CA SER A 14 17.26 14.50 8.80
C SER A 14 16.54 13.96 10.04
N PRO A 15 15.37 14.48 10.44
CA PRO A 15 14.53 13.74 11.37
C PRO A 15 14.42 12.31 10.82
N ASP A 16 14.62 11.32 11.69
CA ASP A 16 14.64 9.93 11.26
C ASP A 16 13.35 9.68 10.47
N THR A 17 13.48 9.40 9.18
CA THR A 17 12.36 9.22 8.26
C THR A 17 11.38 8.18 8.82
N ARG A 18 11.87 7.23 9.62
CA ARG A 18 11.07 6.25 10.37
C ARG A 18 10.21 6.88 11.45
N GLU A 19 10.75 7.81 12.23
CA GLU A 19 10.02 8.53 13.28
C GLU A 19 8.95 9.44 12.67
N LEU A 20 9.28 10.15 11.58
CA LEU A 20 8.30 10.96 10.85
C LEU A 20 7.16 10.10 10.30
N ALA A 21 7.49 8.97 9.68
CA ALA A 21 6.51 8.04 9.15
C ALA A 21 5.64 7.44 10.27
N THR A 22 6.25 7.06 11.38
CA THR A 22 5.55 6.56 12.58
C THR A 22 4.54 7.58 13.09
N HIS A 23 4.99 8.81 13.33
CA HIS A 23 4.13 9.87 13.83
C HIS A 23 2.99 10.21 12.87
N TRP A 24 3.29 10.24 11.57
CA TRP A 24 2.28 10.49 10.56
C TRP A 24 1.22 9.38 10.52
N ILE A 25 1.64 8.11 10.57
CA ILE A 25 0.74 6.94 10.61
C ILE A 25 -0.18 7.04 11.83
N GLU A 26 0.38 7.28 13.03
CA GLU A 26 -0.39 7.44 14.27
C GLU A 26 -1.41 8.59 14.22
N THR A 27 -1.10 9.64 13.47
CA THR A 27 -1.94 10.85 13.39
C THR A 27 -3.02 10.76 12.32
N HIS A 28 -2.75 10.07 11.20
CA HIS A 28 -3.59 10.13 10.00
C HIS A 28 -4.32 8.84 9.68
N LEU A 29 -3.84 7.67 10.14
CA LEU A 29 -4.55 6.42 9.95
C LEU A 29 -5.54 6.17 11.09
N PRO A 30 -6.74 5.63 10.81
CA PRO A 30 -7.70 5.29 11.85
C PRO A 30 -7.13 4.25 12.84
N PRO A 31 -7.30 4.43 14.17
CA PRO A 31 -6.99 3.39 15.13
C PRO A 31 -7.74 2.08 14.81
N GLY A 32 -7.07 0.95 15.03
CA GLY A 32 -7.56 -0.38 14.69
C GLY A 32 -7.34 -0.81 13.23
N SER A 33 -6.81 0.09 12.37
CA SER A 33 -6.49 -0.26 10.98
C SER A 33 -5.54 -1.44 10.89
N ARG A 34 -5.78 -2.32 9.92
CA ARG A 34 -4.91 -3.44 9.56
C ARG A 34 -3.88 -2.98 8.54
N ILE A 35 -2.62 -2.92 8.96
CA ILE A 35 -1.55 -2.29 8.20
C ILE A 35 -0.54 -3.34 7.77
N LEU A 36 -0.45 -3.63 6.49
CA LEU A 36 0.61 -4.48 5.94
C LEU A 36 1.92 -3.67 5.93
N VAL A 37 2.94 -4.10 6.67
CA VAL A 37 4.16 -3.32 6.90
C VAL A 37 5.42 -4.09 6.55
N GLU A 38 6.21 -3.52 5.64
CA GLU A 38 7.55 -3.99 5.32
C GLU A 38 8.52 -3.55 6.42
N SER A 39 9.12 -4.50 7.13
CA SER A 39 10.20 -4.24 8.09
C SER A 39 9.81 -3.34 9.29
N ASN A 40 8.71 -3.66 9.98
CA ASN A 40 8.22 -2.93 11.17
C ASN A 40 9.31 -2.76 12.25
N GLY A 41 9.60 -1.52 12.64
CA GLY A 41 10.57 -1.20 13.69
C GLY A 41 12.06 -1.44 13.35
N ASN A 42 12.37 -1.89 12.13
CA ASN A 42 13.73 -2.04 11.63
C ASN A 42 14.10 -0.83 10.77
N TYR A 43 14.13 -0.98 9.44
CA TYR A 43 14.26 0.16 8.53
C TYR A 43 12.91 0.86 8.27
N GLY A 44 11.79 0.15 8.42
CA GLY A 44 10.46 0.74 8.33
C GLY A 44 10.07 1.54 9.57
N PRO A 45 8.91 2.22 9.55
CA PRO A 45 8.36 2.86 10.74
C PRO A 45 8.01 1.82 11.81
N THR A 46 7.80 2.30 13.04
CA THR A 46 7.26 1.48 14.13
C THR A 46 5.74 1.62 14.14
N VAL A 47 5.04 0.61 13.63
CA VAL A 47 3.58 0.50 13.73
C VAL A 47 3.24 -0.24 15.02
N ARG A 48 2.66 0.49 15.98
CA ARG A 48 2.37 -0.01 17.32
C ARG A 48 1.11 -0.87 17.36
N GLU A 49 1.24 -2.09 17.89
CA GLU A 49 0.15 -3.05 18.06
C GLU A 49 -0.94 -2.56 19.03
N GLU A 50 -0.62 -1.62 19.92
CA GLU A 50 -1.62 -1.05 20.85
C GLU A 50 -2.62 -0.12 20.15
N ILE A 51 -2.26 0.41 18.97
CA ILE A 51 -3.06 1.39 18.22
C ILE A 51 -3.61 0.76 16.93
N PHE A 52 -2.83 -0.14 16.32
CA PHE A 52 -3.11 -0.72 15.01
C PHE A 52 -3.00 -2.25 15.03
N GLN A 53 -3.37 -2.87 13.92
CA GLN A 53 -3.16 -4.30 13.67
C GLN A 53 -2.08 -4.47 12.59
N PRO A 54 -0.78 -4.39 12.93
CA PRO A 54 0.27 -4.58 11.94
C PRO A 54 0.28 -6.03 11.43
N VAL A 55 0.39 -6.18 10.13
CA VAL A 55 0.57 -7.45 9.42
C VAL A 55 1.95 -7.42 8.79
N PRO A 56 2.86 -8.35 9.13
CA PRO A 56 4.21 -8.31 8.59
C PRO A 56 4.21 -8.63 7.08
N LEU A 57 4.91 -7.80 6.31
CA LEU A 57 5.28 -8.07 4.92
C LEU A 57 6.73 -8.56 4.88
N GLU A 58 6.89 -9.83 4.54
CA GLU A 58 8.20 -10.47 4.41
C GLU A 58 8.49 -10.77 2.93
N PHE A 59 9.49 -10.08 2.37
CA PHE A 59 10.05 -10.46 1.09
C PHE A 59 11.05 -11.60 1.29
N HIS A 60 10.68 -12.80 0.86
CA HIS A 60 11.53 -13.97 0.89
C HIS A 60 11.62 -14.58 -0.51
N PRO A 61 12.80 -15.05 -0.97
CA PRO A 61 12.96 -15.60 -2.33
C PRO A 61 11.99 -16.74 -2.69
N THR A 62 11.49 -17.45 -1.68
CA THR A 62 10.57 -18.58 -1.86
C THR A 62 9.11 -18.24 -1.58
N ARG A 63 8.81 -17.04 -1.07
CA ARG A 63 7.44 -16.58 -0.83
C ARG A 63 7.03 -15.62 -1.93
N ARG A 64 5.85 -15.85 -2.50
CA ARG A 64 5.26 -14.90 -3.44
C ARG A 64 4.94 -13.59 -2.71
N ALA A 65 5.16 -12.46 -3.36
CA ALA A 65 4.65 -11.19 -2.88
C ALA A 65 3.10 -11.21 -2.84
N PRO A 66 2.45 -10.48 -1.91
CA PRO A 66 1.00 -10.39 -1.87
C PRO A 66 0.43 -9.78 -3.15
N THR A 67 -0.72 -10.28 -3.58
CA THR A 67 -1.52 -9.71 -4.67
C THR A 67 -2.57 -8.75 -4.13
N VAL A 68 -3.20 -7.96 -5.00
CA VAL A 68 -4.36 -7.12 -4.64
C VAL A 68 -5.46 -7.95 -3.97
N SER A 69 -5.74 -9.16 -4.47
CA SER A 69 -6.72 -10.08 -3.88
C SER A 69 -6.32 -10.52 -2.47
N ASP A 70 -5.03 -10.75 -2.22
CA ASP A 70 -4.54 -11.09 -0.87
C ASP A 70 -4.71 -9.90 0.09
N LEU A 71 -4.46 -8.66 -0.37
CA LEU A 71 -4.67 -7.45 0.45
C LEU A 71 -6.14 -7.28 0.84
N LEU A 72 -7.06 -7.53 -0.10
CA LEU A 72 -8.50 -7.46 0.15
C LEU A 72 -8.96 -8.55 1.12
N ALA A 73 -8.61 -9.81 0.83
CA ALA A 73 -9.01 -10.95 1.65
C ALA A 73 -8.42 -10.87 3.07
N GLY A 74 -7.23 -10.28 3.20
CA GLY A 74 -6.59 -10.00 4.48
C GLY A 74 -7.19 -8.82 5.23
N GLU A 75 -8.19 -8.14 4.65
CA GLU A 75 -8.79 -6.93 5.16
C GLU A 75 -7.71 -5.89 5.49
N ILE A 76 -6.82 -5.60 4.55
CA ILE A 76 -5.77 -4.59 4.72
C ILE A 76 -6.34 -3.20 4.41
N ASP A 77 -6.09 -2.25 5.30
CA ASP A 77 -6.49 -0.84 5.16
C ASP A 77 -5.38 0.02 4.56
N ALA A 78 -4.14 -0.30 4.91
CA ALA A 78 -2.96 0.41 4.42
C ALA A 78 -1.79 -0.53 4.20
N VAL A 79 -0.94 -0.18 3.22
CA VAL A 79 0.34 -0.84 2.96
C VAL A 79 1.45 0.15 3.22
N VAL A 80 2.46 -0.26 3.97
CA VAL A 80 3.68 0.51 4.23
C VAL A 80 4.83 -0.27 3.63
N THR A 81 5.45 0.27 2.61
CA THR A 81 6.65 -0.31 1.99
C THR A 81 7.88 0.51 2.35
N THR A 82 9.01 -0.19 2.33
CA THR A 82 10.33 0.41 2.41
C THR A 82 11.06 0.04 1.14
N GLU A 83 11.56 1.00 0.36
CA GLU A 83 12.35 0.66 -0.83
C GLU A 83 13.74 0.06 -0.47
N LEU A 84 13.90 -0.55 0.70
CA LEU A 84 15.11 -1.26 1.09
C LEU A 84 15.23 -2.59 0.33
N TYR A 85 14.14 -3.35 0.22
CA TYR A 85 14.16 -4.72 -0.31
C TYR A 85 13.71 -4.86 -1.77
N ARG A 86 13.62 -3.76 -2.53
CA ARG A 86 13.29 -3.75 -3.97
C ARG A 86 14.04 -4.78 -4.85
N PRO A 87 15.29 -5.20 -4.54
CA PRO A 87 15.95 -6.25 -5.31
C PRO A 87 15.37 -7.66 -5.07
N LEU A 88 14.65 -7.89 -3.96
CA LEU A 88 14.09 -9.20 -3.60
C LEU A 88 12.70 -9.45 -4.23
N ASP A 89 11.98 -8.39 -4.63
CA ASP A 89 10.65 -8.48 -5.25
C ASP A 89 10.65 -8.24 -6.77
N ASP A 90 11.83 -8.10 -7.38
CA ASP A 90 12.03 -7.63 -8.77
C ASP A 90 11.23 -6.36 -9.11
N GLY A 91 10.87 -5.55 -8.11
CA GLY A 91 10.00 -4.39 -8.24
C GLY A 91 8.52 -4.70 -8.55
N ARG A 92 8.10 -5.96 -8.56
CA ARG A 92 6.74 -6.36 -8.96
C ARG A 92 5.68 -5.91 -7.97
N PHE A 93 5.95 -6.00 -6.67
CA PHE A 93 4.98 -5.60 -5.66
C PHE A 93 4.81 -4.08 -5.63
N SER A 94 5.92 -3.35 -5.65
CA SER A 94 5.89 -1.88 -5.74
C SER A 94 5.16 -1.41 -7.01
N ALA A 95 5.46 -2.00 -8.17
CA ALA A 95 4.76 -1.67 -9.42
C ALA A 95 3.25 -2.00 -9.38
N MET A 96 2.87 -3.09 -8.72
CA MET A 96 1.45 -3.41 -8.50
C MET A 96 0.77 -2.33 -7.66
N LEU A 97 1.37 -1.89 -6.55
CA LEU A 97 0.82 -0.81 -5.72
C LEU A 97 0.65 0.49 -6.53
N ASP A 98 1.64 0.83 -7.36
CA ASP A 98 1.67 2.06 -8.17
C ASP A 98 0.67 2.10 -9.33
N HIS A 99 0.23 0.92 -9.80
CA HIS A 99 -0.62 0.79 -10.98
C HIS A 99 -2.00 0.21 -10.68
N THR A 100 -2.31 -0.08 -9.42
CA THR A 100 -3.64 -0.57 -9.02
C THR A 100 -4.55 0.63 -8.69
N PRO A 101 -5.65 0.87 -9.42
CA PRO A 101 -6.52 2.05 -9.21
C PRO A 101 -7.05 2.22 -7.79
N CYS A 102 -7.19 1.11 -7.07
CA CYS A 102 -7.78 1.05 -5.74
C CYS A 102 -6.72 1.05 -4.63
N ILE A 103 -5.46 1.24 -4.98
CA ILE A 103 -4.36 1.44 -4.06
C ILE A 103 -3.79 2.81 -4.39
N GLN A 104 -3.74 3.70 -3.40
CA GLN A 104 -3.29 5.08 -3.61
C GLN A 104 -2.15 5.38 -2.66
N GLU A 105 -1.02 5.84 -3.18
CA GLU A 105 0.01 6.45 -2.34
C GLU A 105 -0.58 7.70 -1.68
N ILE A 106 -0.65 7.69 -0.35
CA ILE A 106 -1.16 8.80 0.45
C ILE A 106 -0.05 9.60 1.12
N GLN A 107 1.13 9.00 1.28
CA GLN A 107 2.28 9.68 1.85
C GLN A 107 3.59 9.00 1.45
N ARG A 108 4.63 9.82 1.28
CA ARG A 108 6.00 9.40 1.02
C ARG A 108 6.96 10.11 1.96
N PHE A 109 7.96 9.39 2.43
CA PHE A 109 9.05 9.92 3.24
C PHE A 109 10.38 9.54 2.60
N PRO A 110 11.12 10.51 2.04
CA PRO A 110 12.43 10.23 1.47
C PRO A 110 13.40 9.82 2.58
N GLY A 111 14.10 8.71 2.40
CA GLY A 111 15.16 8.32 3.32
C GLY A 111 16.49 8.99 2.99
N PRO A 112 17.46 8.88 3.91
CA PRO A 112 18.82 9.34 3.67
C PRO A 112 19.46 8.52 2.54
N TYR A 113 20.45 9.11 1.87
CA TYR A 113 21.24 8.38 0.89
C TYR A 113 22.04 7.29 1.60
N LEU A 114 21.86 6.04 1.20
CA LEU A 114 22.62 4.90 1.72
C LEU A 114 23.63 4.46 0.65
N PRO A 115 24.95 4.71 0.86
CA PRO A 115 26.00 4.33 -0.08
C PRO A 115 25.97 2.85 -0.48
N GLU A 116 25.61 1.98 0.46
CA GLU A 116 25.55 0.52 0.27
C GLU A 116 24.47 0.10 -0.73
N LEU A 117 23.44 0.93 -0.90
CA LEU A 117 22.33 0.69 -1.83
C LEU A 117 22.40 1.58 -3.07
N PHE A 118 23.38 2.51 -3.13
CA PHE A 118 23.50 3.54 -4.16
C PHE A 118 22.18 4.30 -4.42
N ARG A 119 21.34 4.45 -3.38
CA ARG A 119 20.03 5.11 -3.48
C ARG A 119 19.56 5.64 -2.12
N ASN A 120 18.48 6.43 -2.17
CA ASN A 120 17.71 6.86 -1.01
C ASN A 120 16.51 5.92 -0.86
N PRO A 121 16.55 4.89 0.00
CA PRO A 121 15.36 4.10 0.26
C PRO A 121 14.25 5.00 0.81
N GLU A 122 13.03 4.83 0.31
CA GLU A 122 11.87 5.63 0.70
C GLU A 122 10.93 4.79 1.57
N ILE A 123 10.25 5.42 2.51
CA ILE A 123 9.06 4.84 3.16
C ILE A 123 7.85 5.36 2.41
N ARG A 124 7.03 4.47 1.86
CA ARG A 124 5.82 4.81 1.11
C ARG A 124 4.62 4.22 1.83
N VAL A 125 3.58 5.02 2.02
CA VAL A 125 2.32 4.63 2.66
C VAL A 125 1.22 4.70 1.61
N TYR A 126 0.48 3.60 1.48
CA TYR A 126 -0.63 3.46 0.55
C TYR A 126 -1.93 3.19 1.32
N ALA A 127 -3.01 3.85 0.93
CA ALA A 127 -4.36 3.47 1.31
C ALA A 127 -4.89 2.39 0.36
N VAL A 128 -5.60 1.41 0.91
CA VAL A 128 -6.33 0.39 0.15
C VAL A 128 -7.82 0.73 0.16
N ASP A 129 -8.35 1.18 -0.97
CA ASP A 129 -9.77 1.46 -1.13
C ASP A 129 -10.52 0.17 -1.46
N ARG A 130 -11.16 -0.40 -0.43
CA ARG A 130 -11.96 -1.62 -0.57
C ARG A 130 -13.24 -1.43 -1.39
N ILE A 131 -13.75 -0.20 -1.49
CA ILE A 131 -14.99 0.11 -2.22
C ILE A 131 -14.70 0.12 -3.73
N CYS A 132 -13.55 0.65 -4.10
CA CYS A 132 -13.10 0.71 -5.49
C CYS A 132 -13.05 -0.68 -6.15
N LEU A 133 -12.61 -1.74 -5.45
CA LEU A 133 -12.48 -3.08 -6.05
C LEU A 133 -13.81 -3.85 -6.16
N ALA A 134 -14.77 -3.57 -5.28
CA ALA A 134 -16.11 -4.18 -5.34
C ALA A 134 -16.91 -3.74 -6.59
N THR A 135 -16.48 -2.68 -7.27
CA THR A 135 -17.11 -2.18 -8.51
C THR A 135 -16.40 -2.60 -9.80
N THR A 136 -15.22 -3.25 -9.69
CA THR A 136 -14.46 -3.76 -10.84
C THR A 136 -14.71 -5.23 -11.15
N ASP A 137 -15.49 -5.94 -10.34
CA ASP A 137 -16.02 -7.25 -10.73
C ASP A 137 -17.11 -7.05 -11.80
N PRO A 138 -16.96 -7.58 -13.03
CA PRO A 138 -18.04 -7.56 -13.98
C PRO A 138 -19.22 -8.38 -13.42
N PRO A 139 -20.47 -7.91 -13.58
CA PRO A 139 -21.63 -8.69 -13.18
C PRO A 139 -21.73 -9.95 -14.06
N GLY A 140 -21.68 -11.11 -13.42
CA GLY A 140 -22.28 -12.34 -13.95
C GLY A 140 -21.35 -13.25 -14.76
N THR A 141 -20.64 -14.15 -14.08
CA THR A 141 -20.60 -15.55 -14.54
C THR A 141 -21.67 -16.30 -13.77
N GLU A 142 -22.93 -15.99 -14.08
CA GLU A 142 -24.03 -16.88 -13.72
C GLU A 142 -23.91 -18.17 -14.53
N THR A 143 -23.98 -19.25 -13.79
CA THR A 143 -24.08 -20.64 -14.23
C THR A 143 -25.05 -20.84 -15.39
N ASN A 144 -24.55 -21.30 -16.53
CA ASN A 144 -25.34 -22.04 -17.51
C ASN A 144 -24.75 -23.44 -17.69
N ARG A 145 -25.09 -24.35 -16.77
CA ARG A 145 -25.03 -25.79 -17.03
C ARG A 145 -26.45 -26.27 -17.36
N HIS A 146 -26.83 -26.23 -18.63
CA HIS A 146 -27.68 -27.23 -19.29
C HIS A 146 -27.82 -26.89 -20.77
N GLY A 147 -27.63 -27.89 -21.64
CA GLY A 147 -28.27 -27.93 -22.96
C GLY A 147 -27.39 -27.63 -24.17
N SER A 148 -26.92 -28.69 -24.80
CA SER A 148 -26.52 -28.86 -26.20
C SER A 148 -27.14 -27.92 -27.24
N GLY A 149 -26.36 -27.51 -28.26
CA GLY A 149 -26.91 -27.18 -29.58
C GLY A 149 -26.16 -26.10 -30.40
N ALA A 150 -25.31 -26.57 -31.34
CA ALA A 150 -24.99 -26.02 -32.66
C ALA A 150 -24.96 -24.48 -32.96
N ASP A 151 -23.75 -24.05 -33.35
CA ASP A 151 -23.36 -23.20 -34.49
C ASP A 151 -23.74 -21.70 -34.64
N PRO A 152 -22.86 -20.91 -35.32
CA PRO A 152 -22.68 -19.48 -35.12
C PRO A 152 -23.34 -18.64 -36.22
N LEU A 153 -23.44 -17.31 -36.03
CA LEU A 153 -23.30 -16.23 -37.04
C LEU A 153 -23.78 -14.86 -36.48
N GLY A 154 -23.06 -13.79 -36.84
CA GLY A 154 -23.54 -12.39 -36.80
C GLY A 154 -22.84 -11.49 -35.77
N LEU A 155 -21.89 -10.62 -36.17
CA LEU A 155 -22.05 -9.26 -36.74
C LEU A 155 -22.23 -8.14 -35.70
N GLY A 156 -21.34 -7.13 -35.79
CA GLY A 156 -21.57 -5.74 -35.35
C GLY A 156 -20.76 -5.33 -34.11
N LYS A 157 -19.73 -4.47 -34.20
CA LYS A 157 -19.68 -3.01 -34.40
C LYS A 157 -19.99 -2.15 -33.16
N LYS A 158 -19.10 -1.16 -32.97
CA LYS A 158 -19.25 0.23 -32.43
C LYS A 158 -19.06 0.44 -30.91
N GLU A 159 -18.05 1.26 -30.57
CA GLU A 159 -18.14 2.66 -30.09
C GLU A 159 -18.66 2.70 -28.65
N GLY A 160 -17.85 3.05 -27.65
CA GLY A 160 -17.39 4.41 -27.40
C GLY A 160 -18.31 5.04 -26.35
N TYR A 161 -17.86 5.22 -25.10
CA TYR A 161 -18.58 6.04 -24.14
C TYR A 161 -17.65 6.83 -23.23
N GLU A 162 -17.93 8.13 -23.20
CA GLU A 162 -17.21 9.18 -22.52
C GLU A 162 -17.34 9.13 -21.00
N LYS A 163 -16.29 9.64 -20.35
CA LYS A 163 -16.20 9.92 -18.92
C LYS A 163 -17.19 11.02 -18.52
N ASN A 164 -17.90 10.81 -17.43
CA ASN A 164 -18.35 11.88 -16.52
C ASN A 164 -18.57 11.29 -15.13
N ALA A 165 -17.56 11.41 -14.26
CA ALA A 165 -17.73 11.20 -12.82
C ALA A 165 -17.55 12.55 -12.12
N SER A 166 -18.68 13.13 -11.74
CA SER A 166 -18.78 14.32 -10.90
C SER A 166 -18.29 14.01 -9.49
N PHE A 167 -17.33 14.83 -9.04
CA PHE A 167 -16.69 14.84 -7.73
C PHE A 167 -17.69 15.14 -6.59
N VAL A 168 -17.62 14.38 -5.49
CA VAL A 168 -18.28 14.69 -4.21
C VAL A 168 -17.24 14.66 -3.10
N PRO A 169 -16.97 15.78 -2.38
CA PRO A 169 -16.00 15.79 -1.29
C PRO A 169 -16.55 15.12 -0.03
N PHE A 170 -15.70 14.31 0.61
CA PHE A 170 -15.95 13.60 1.86
C PHE A 170 -16.20 14.60 3.01
N ARG A 171 -17.30 14.41 3.75
CA ARG A 171 -17.70 15.22 4.90
C ARG A 171 -16.84 14.86 6.12
N ALA A 172 -16.18 15.85 6.70
CA ALA A 172 -15.53 15.75 8.00
C ALA A 172 -16.57 15.53 9.11
N SER A 173 -16.45 14.43 9.85
CA SER A 173 -17.25 14.17 11.04
C SER A 173 -16.77 15.02 12.21
N LYS A 174 -17.75 15.56 12.93
CA LYS A 174 -17.63 16.55 14.01
C LYS A 174 -16.77 16.08 15.18
N LYS A 175 -15.99 17.04 15.72
CA LYS A 175 -15.36 17.02 17.03
C LYS A 175 -16.37 16.64 18.13
N VAL A 176 -15.99 15.66 18.96
CA VAL A 176 -16.59 15.45 20.27
C VAL A 176 -15.79 16.30 21.27
N GLU A 177 -16.48 17.26 21.87
CA GLU A 177 -15.99 18.10 22.96
C GLU A 177 -16.32 17.39 24.28
N ILE A 178 -15.31 17.02 25.06
CA ILE A 178 -15.50 16.46 26.40
C ILE A 178 -15.31 17.62 27.39
N ARG A 179 -16.35 17.86 28.19
CA ARG A 179 -16.33 18.76 29.36
C ARG A 179 -15.84 18.02 30.60
#